data_AF-A0A9J7MII8-F1
#
_entry.id   AF-A0A9J7MII8-F1
#
_cell.length_a   1.000
_cell.length_b   1.000
_cell.length_c   1.000
_cell.angle_alpha   90.00
_cell.angle_beta   90.00
_cell.angle_gamma   90.00
#
_symmetry.space_group_name_H-M   'P 1'
#
loop_
_entity.id
_entity.type
_entity.pdbx_description
1 polymer ?
#
loop_
_entity_poly.entity_id
_entity_poly.type
_entity_poly.pdbx_seq_one_letter_code
_entity_poly.pdbx_strand_id
1 'polypeptide(L)'
;MRLTPHYLTRTPFYKFAFGSVKTGKEVWPLVTIVTGVGCMAVSALTYTAITKTDVVFDKKTKPWLNVPLDRPTQKLVTINQTYKDIPQLKVMSEIREMEKQQ
;
A
#
# COMPACT_ATOMS: atom_id res chain seq x y z
N MET A 1 -30.06 7.35 50.35
CA MET A 1 -29.75 8.00 49.06
C MET A 1 -28.31 7.64 48.67
N ARG A 2 -28.10 6.72 47.72
CA ARG A 2 -26.76 6.38 47.22
C ARG A 2 -26.43 7.32 46.07
N LEU A 3 -25.58 8.31 46.32
CA LEU A 3 -24.95 9.11 45.28
C LEU A 3 -23.87 8.23 44.62
N THR A 4 -24.17 7.67 43.46
CA THR A 4 -23.15 7.02 42.63
C THR A 4 -22.29 8.12 42.01
N PRO A 5 -20.98 8.13 42.27
CA PRO A 5 -20.11 9.17 41.74
C PRO A 5 -19.87 8.98 40.24
N HIS A 6 -20.07 10.05 39.49
CA HIS A 6 -20.02 10.08 38.03
C HIS A 6 -18.58 10.34 37.55
N TYR A 7 -17.67 9.39 37.77
CA TYR A 7 -16.33 9.45 37.19
C TYR A 7 -16.23 8.60 35.92
N LEU A 8 -16.00 9.28 34.80
CA LEU A 8 -15.47 8.76 33.54
C LEU A 8 -16.14 7.50 32.97
N THR A 9 -17.34 7.64 32.42
CA THR A 9 -17.69 6.81 31.26
C THR A 9 -16.90 7.33 30.06
N ARG A 10 -15.66 6.86 29.87
CA ARG A 10 -14.86 7.17 28.68
C ARG A 10 -15.56 6.53 27.48
N THR A 11 -16.42 7.30 26.81
CA THR A 11 -17.07 6.83 25.58
C THR A 11 -15.97 6.46 24.59
N PRO A 12 -16.04 5.27 23.97
CA PRO A 12 -15.02 4.89 23.00
C PRO A 12 -15.06 5.88 21.83
N PHE A 13 -13.88 6.24 21.31
CA PHE A 13 -13.72 7.30 20.30
C PHE A 13 -14.66 7.11 19.10
N TYR A 14 -14.91 5.87 18.66
CA TYR A 14 -15.83 5.59 17.56
C TYR A 14 -17.27 6.06 17.86
N LYS A 15 -17.79 5.91 19.09
CA LYS A 15 -19.13 6.39 19.46
C LYS A 15 -19.20 7.93 19.41
N PHE A 16 -18.15 8.59 19.88
CA PHE A 16 -18.04 10.05 19.81
C PHE A 16 -17.94 10.54 18.36
N ALA A 17 -17.12 9.90 17.53
CA ALA A 17 -16.93 10.24 16.13
C ALA A 17 -18.22 10.04 15.31
N PHE A 18 -18.89 8.88 15.45
CA PHE A 18 -20.16 8.62 14.77
C PHE A 18 -21.28 9.56 15.25
N GLY A 19 -21.31 9.90 16.54
CA GLY A 19 -22.22 10.90 17.08
C GLY A 19 -21.99 12.28 16.47
N SER A 20 -20.73 12.72 16.43
CA SER A 20 -20.35 14.03 15.89
C SER A 20 -20.67 14.19 14.41
N VAL A 21 -20.47 13.15 13.60
CA VAL A 21 -20.81 13.15 12.16
C VAL A 21 -22.32 13.20 11.92
N LYS A 22 -23.13 12.57 12.79
CA LYS A 22 -24.60 12.59 12.67
C LYS A 22 -25.20 13.93 13.09
N THR A 23 -24.61 14.59 14.08
CA THR A 23 -25.14 15.83 14.64
C THR A 23 -24.65 17.07 13.88
N GLY A 24 -23.43 17.05 13.33
CA GLY A 24 -22.83 18.16 12.61
C GLY A 24 -22.62 17.88 11.12
N LYS A 25 -23.54 18.34 10.26
CA LYS A 25 -23.41 18.21 8.79
C LYS A 25 -22.16 18.89 8.22
N GLU A 26 -21.65 19.92 8.90
CA GLU A 26 -20.45 20.67 8.54
C GLU A 26 -19.16 19.88 8.74
N VAL A 27 -19.19 18.86 9.61
CA VAL A 27 -18.03 18.02 9.94
C VAL A 27 -17.85 16.89 8.92
N TRP A 28 -18.91 16.59 8.15
CA TRP A 28 -18.91 15.57 7.11
C TRP A 28 -17.78 15.72 6.07
N PRO A 29 -17.57 16.88 5.42
CA PRO A 29 -16.49 17.05 4.44
C PRO A 29 -15.10 16.76 5.02
N LEU A 30 -14.81 17.28 6.22
CA LEU A 30 -13.51 17.06 6.86
C LEU A 30 -13.27 15.56 7.14
N VAL A 31 -14.29 14.88 7.69
CA VAL A 31 -14.19 13.45 7.98
C VAL A 31 -14.00 12.64 6.70
N THR A 32 -14.72 12.97 5.62
CA THR A 32 -14.57 12.26 4.35
C THR A 32 -13.16 12.36 3.75
N ILE A 33 -12.51 13.52 3.85
CA ILE A 33 -11.15 13.71 3.35
C ILE A 33 -10.17 12.89 4.19
N VAL A 34 -10.25 12.99 5.53
CA VAL A 34 -9.32 12.29 6.43
C VAL A 34 -9.48 10.78 6.30
N THR A 35 -10.71 10.27 6.25
CA THR A 35 -10.96 8.83 6.07
C THR A 35 -10.55 8.37 4.69
N GLY A 36 -10.84 9.15 3.64
CA GLY A 36 -10.42 8.87 2.27
C GLY A 36 -8.90 8.75 2.15
N VAL A 37 -8.15 9.73 2.69
CA VAL A 37 -6.68 9.70 2.71
C VAL A 37 -6.15 8.53 3.53
N GLY A 38 -6.73 8.25 4.71
CA GLY A 38 -6.34 7.11 5.54
C GLY A 38 -6.54 5.77 4.82
N CYS A 39 -7.70 5.57 4.19
CA CYS A 39 -7.98 4.37 3.39
C CYS A 39 -7.05 4.24 2.18
N MET A 40 -6.76 5.34 1.47
CA MET A 40 -5.81 5.34 0.36
C MET A 40 -4.39 5.00 0.82
N ALA A 41 -3.94 5.53 1.97
CA ALA A 41 -2.62 5.22 2.51
C ALA A 41 -2.49 3.74 2.87
N VAL A 42 -3.48 3.17 3.57
CA VAL A 42 -3.46 1.75 3.96
C VAL A 42 -3.51 0.85 2.72
N SER A 43 -4.38 1.15 1.74
CA SER A 43 -4.47 0.37 0.50
C SER A 43 -3.20 0.46 -0.36
N ALA A 44 -2.57 1.63 -0.45
CA ALA A 44 -1.28 1.78 -1.11
C ALA A 44 -0.20 0.95 -0.41
N LEU A 45 -0.11 1.02 0.91
CA LEU A 45 0.86 0.23 1.67
C LEU A 45 0.65 -1.27 1.47
N THR A 46 -0.57 -1.78 1.57
CA THR A 46 -0.85 -3.20 1.37
C THR A 46 -0.60 -3.63 -0.08
N TYR A 47 -0.98 -2.81 -1.07
CA TYR A 47 -0.69 -3.08 -2.47
C TYR A 47 0.81 -3.17 -2.73
N THR A 48 1.58 -2.22 -2.21
CA THR A 48 3.04 -2.20 -2.39
C THR A 48 3.74 -3.36 -1.69
N ALA A 49 3.31 -3.69 -0.47
CA ALA A 49 3.82 -4.83 0.27
C ALA A 49 3.67 -6.15 -0.50
N ILE A 50 2.52 -6.37 -1.15
CA ILE A 50 2.20 -7.66 -1.77
C ILE A 50 2.72 -7.75 -3.21
N THR A 51 2.62 -6.66 -3.98
CA THR A 51 2.89 -6.71 -5.42
C THR A 51 4.32 -6.38 -5.79
N LYS A 52 5.07 -5.67 -4.92
CA LYS A 52 6.45 -5.29 -5.23
C LYS A 52 7.41 -6.40 -4.85
N THR A 53 8.20 -6.82 -5.82
CA THR A 53 9.31 -7.77 -5.63
C THR A 53 10.43 -7.22 -4.76
N ASP A 54 10.51 -5.90 -4.57
CA ASP A 54 11.55 -5.27 -3.76
C ASP A 54 11.23 -5.31 -2.24
N VAL A 55 9.97 -5.60 -1.88
CA VAL A 55 9.57 -5.73 -0.47
C VAL A 55 9.66 -7.19 -0.07
N VAL A 56 10.58 -7.49 0.85
CA VAL A 56 10.83 -8.86 1.31
C VAL A 56 10.48 -8.99 2.79
N PHE A 57 9.45 -9.79 3.07
CA PHE A 57 9.05 -10.10 4.44
C PHE A 57 9.80 -11.32 5.02
N ASP A 58 10.26 -12.24 4.16
CA ASP A 58 11.07 -13.40 4.55
C ASP A 58 12.34 -13.50 3.69
N LYS A 59 13.50 -13.60 4.33
CA LYS A 59 14.81 -13.75 3.68
C LYS A 59 14.92 -14.98 2.77
N LYS A 60 14.10 -16.02 2.99
CA LYS A 60 14.12 -17.24 2.16
C LYS A 60 13.56 -16.98 0.76
N THR A 61 12.56 -16.11 0.67
CA THR A 61 11.97 -15.73 -0.61
C THR A 61 12.90 -14.72 -1.28
N LYS A 62 13.49 -15.09 -2.42
CA LYS A 62 14.35 -14.22 -3.23
C LYS A 62 13.61 -13.73 -4.48
N PRO A 63 12.66 -12.79 -4.34
CA PRO A 63 11.76 -12.38 -5.41
C PRO A 63 12.46 -11.77 -6.63
N TRP A 64 13.66 -11.20 -6.46
CA TRP A 64 14.46 -10.64 -7.55
C TRP A 64 14.97 -11.68 -8.58
N LEU A 65 14.97 -12.98 -8.26
CA LEU A 65 15.28 -14.01 -9.28
C LEU A 65 14.19 -14.14 -10.34
N ASN A 66 12.94 -13.87 -9.96
CA ASN A 66 11.78 -14.02 -10.84
C ASN A 66 11.37 -12.70 -11.50
N VAL A 67 12.20 -11.66 -11.37
CA VAL A 67 11.93 -10.36 -12.01
C VAL A 67 12.16 -10.50 -13.52
N PRO A 68 11.17 -10.12 -14.35
CA PRO A 68 11.30 -10.08 -15.80
C PRO A 68 12.43 -9.12 -16.22
N LEU A 69 13.35 -9.59 -17.07
CA LEU A 69 14.48 -8.80 -17.60
C LEU A 69 14.08 -7.93 -18.81
N ASP A 70 12.97 -8.26 -19.45
CA ASP A 70 12.43 -7.64 -20.66
C ASP A 70 11.69 -6.32 -20.38
N ARG A 71 11.29 -6.10 -19.13
CA ARG A 71 10.57 -4.91 -18.71
C ARG A 71 11.16 -4.34 -17.42
N PRO A 72 11.17 -3.01 -17.29
CA PRO A 72 11.62 -2.35 -16.08
C PRO A 72 10.77 -2.76 -14.89
N THR A 73 11.44 -2.89 -13.74
CA THR A 73 10.82 -3.21 -12.45
C THR A 73 9.68 -2.23 -12.18
N GLN A 74 8.51 -2.80 -11.88
CA GLN A 74 7.22 -2.12 -11.82
C GLN A 74 7.31 -0.84 -10.96
N LYS A 75 7.25 0.35 -11.56
CA LYS A 75 7.21 1.61 -10.80
C LYS A 75 5.90 1.72 -10.02
N LEU A 76 5.90 2.51 -8.93
CA LEU A 76 4.72 2.75 -8.09
C LEU A 76 3.62 3.51 -8.85
N VAL A 77 4.01 4.46 -9.68
CA VAL A 77 3.10 5.27 -10.51
C VAL A 77 3.77 5.49 -11.86
N THR A 78 3.10 5.09 -12.93
CA THR A 78 3.59 5.20 -14.31
C THR A 78 2.59 6.04 -15.08
N ILE A 79 2.93 7.31 -15.34
CA ILE A 79 2.14 8.16 -16.24
C ILE A 79 3.06 8.49 -17.42
N ASN A 80 2.69 8.03 -18.61
CA ASN A 80 3.40 8.28 -19.88
C ASN A 80 4.92 8.04 -19.82
N GLN A 81 5.36 6.96 -19.15
CA GLN A 81 6.78 6.63 -19.15
C GLN A 81 7.11 5.68 -20.28
N THR A 82 7.89 6.16 -21.25
CA THR A 82 8.54 5.32 -22.25
C THR A 82 9.91 4.91 -21.72
N TYR A 83 10.22 3.62 -21.79
CA TYR A 83 11.51 3.11 -21.36
C TYR A 83 12.45 2.99 -22.54
N LYS A 84 13.73 3.28 -22.27
CA LYS A 84 14.80 3.11 -23.25
C LYS A 84 15.39 1.71 -23.09
N ASP A 85 15.49 0.99 -24.19
CA ASP A 85 16.10 -0.33 -24.20
C ASP A 85 17.60 -0.25 -23.86
N ILE A 86 18.01 -1.12 -22.95
CA ILE A 86 19.39 -1.21 -22.47
C ILE A 86 20.00 -2.48 -23.06
N PRO A 87 21.03 -2.39 -23.93
CA PRO A 87 21.55 -3.54 -24.65
C PRO A 87 22.11 -4.64 -23.73
N GLN A 88 22.61 -4.27 -22.54
CA GLN A 88 23.12 -5.20 -21.54
C GLN A 88 22.02 -6.12 -20.98
N LEU A 89 20.79 -5.62 -20.79
CA LEU A 89 19.67 -6.44 -20.31
C LEU A 89 19.25 -7.47 -21.36
N LYS A 90 19.34 -7.11 -22.64
CA LYS A 90 19.06 -8.04 -23.74
C LYS A 90 20.02 -9.23 -23.74
N VAL A 91 21.32 -8.97 -23.63
CA VAL A 91 22.35 -10.03 -23.53
C VAL A 91 22.11 -10.94 -22.32
N MET A 92 21.78 -10.37 -21.16
CA MET A 92 21.47 -11.16 -19.95
C MET A 92 20.23 -12.04 -20.13
N SER A 93 19.21 -11.56 -20.86
CA SER A 93 18.01 -12.34 -21.17
C SER A 93 18.32 -13.52 -22.08
N GLU A 94 19.17 -13.31 -23.09
CA GLU A 94 19.60 -14.36 -24.03
C GLU A 94 20.44 -15.44 -23.33
N ILE A 95 21.37 -15.04 -22.47
CA ILE A 95 22.17 -15.98 -21.65
C ILE A 95 21.27 -16.85 -20.76
N ARG A 96 20.28 -16.24 -20.08
CA ARG A 96 19.34 -16.97 -19.22
C ARG A 96 18.54 -18.01 -20.00
N GLU A 97 18.13 -17.70 -21.22
CA GLU A 97 17.38 -18.65 -22.05
C GLU A 97 18.27 -19.78 -22.58
N MET A 98 19.56 -19.51 -22.89
CA MET A 98 20.53 -20.56 -23.22
C MET A 98 20.76 -21.52 -22.04
N GLU A 99 20.89 -21.02 -20.81
CA GLU A 99 21.06 -21.85 -19.61
C GLU A 99 19.86 -22.77 -19.32
N LYS A 100 18.63 -22.37 -19.68
CA LYS A 100 17.43 -23.20 -19.49
C LYS A 100 17.31 -24.35 -20.49
N GLN A 101 17.99 -24.27 -21.64
CA GLN A 101 17.95 -25.29 -22.69
C GLN A 101 19.02 -26.37 -22.52
N GLN A 102 19.93 -26.18 -21.56
CA GLN A 102 21.00 -27.11 -21.22
C GLN A 102 20.61 -27.99 -20.03
#